data_AF-A0A4P1RRC4-F1
#
_entry.id   AF-A0A4P1RRC4-F1
#
_cell.length_a   1.000
_cell.length_b   1.000
_cell.length_c   1.000
_cell.angle_alpha   90.00
_cell.angle_beta   90.00
_cell.angle_gamma   90.00
#
_symmetry.space_group_name_H-M   'P 1'
#
loop_
_entity.id
_entity.type
_entity.pdbx_description
1 polymer ?
#
loop_
_entity_poly.entity_id
_entity_poly.type
_entity_poly.pdbx_seq_one_letter_code
_entity_poly.pdbx_strand_id
1 'polypeptide(L)'
;PELVLECILERLPPDSLCQMAGVCRSLRERCVSDYLWERHMKQKWGRVIGPVAFREWKWHVASKRSVGSARHGKQRNFMRLVSFSWPFSWMRVKVDANNSIKQFSSLPNDSVMAWYLALESGNFWFPAQVYNRENGHVGFMLSCYDAELSYDPHTDTFQARYPPHGRRAVSIEHGIPWERLRAPPVDTPPHDLHISDCLNDLRPSDHIEIQWRRNKEFPYDTVVLEFNQYTSDSRWRRTSISRKDHREEGNEADGFYGGIRKIENEISIWKHLWPSEVLD
;
A
#
# COMPACT_ATOMS: atom_id res chain seq x y z
N PRO A 1 -12.43 37.87 -1.88
CA PRO A 1 -12.18 37.38 -0.49
C PRO A 1 -12.21 35.85 -0.38
N GLU A 2 -13.21 35.17 -0.96
CA GLU A 2 -13.34 33.70 -0.90
C GLU A 2 -12.20 32.94 -1.57
N LEU A 3 -11.74 33.38 -2.74
CA LEU A 3 -10.60 32.78 -3.45
C LEU A 3 -9.29 32.85 -2.64
N VAL A 4 -9.06 33.95 -1.91
CA VAL A 4 -7.88 34.11 -1.06
C VAL A 4 -7.92 33.13 0.12
N LEU A 5 -9.09 32.96 0.72
CA LEU A 5 -9.28 32.00 1.82
C LEU A 5 -9.04 30.56 1.33
N GLU A 6 -9.52 30.19 0.15
CA GLU A 6 -9.26 28.86 -0.44
C GLU A 6 -7.77 28.62 -0.67
N CYS A 7 -7.07 29.59 -1.27
CA CYS A 7 -5.61 29.49 -1.44
C CYS A 7 -4.85 29.34 -0.12
N ILE A 8 -5.33 29.94 0.97
CA ILE A 8 -4.75 29.75 2.30
C ILE A 8 -5.00 28.33 2.78
N LEU A 9 -6.24 27.84 2.72
CA LEU A 9 -6.61 26.50 3.17
C LEU A 9 -5.84 25.42 2.40
N GLU A 10 -5.65 25.56 1.09
CA GLU A 10 -4.86 24.64 0.25
C GLU A 10 -3.38 24.52 0.66
N ARG A 11 -2.85 25.50 1.40
CA ARG A 11 -1.46 25.53 1.84
C ARG A 11 -1.30 25.05 3.28
N LEU A 12 -2.39 24.90 4.03
CA LEU A 12 -2.32 24.45 5.41
C LEU A 12 -1.94 22.97 5.47
N PRO A 13 -1.13 22.56 6.45
CA PRO A 13 -0.90 21.15 6.71
C PRO A 13 -2.16 20.48 7.31
N PRO A 14 -2.27 19.14 7.24
CA PRO A 14 -3.46 18.39 7.68
C PRO A 14 -3.91 18.68 9.11
N ASP A 15 -2.97 18.84 10.04
CA ASP A 15 -3.23 19.19 11.43
C ASP A 15 -3.88 20.57 11.56
N SER A 16 -3.37 21.56 10.82
CA SER A 16 -3.92 22.91 10.78
C SER A 16 -5.30 22.95 10.11
N LEU A 17 -5.53 22.15 9.06
CA LEU A 17 -6.87 21.99 8.46
C LEU A 17 -7.88 21.45 9.48
N CYS A 18 -7.49 20.42 10.25
CA CYS A 18 -8.32 19.89 11.34
C CYS A 18 -8.63 20.94 12.42
N GLN A 19 -7.65 21.78 12.78
CA GLN A 19 -7.88 22.88 13.75
C GLN A 19 -8.85 23.92 13.19
N MET A 20 -8.66 24.34 11.94
CA MET A 20 -9.51 25.32 11.27
C MET A 20 -10.95 24.83 11.10
N ALA A 21 -11.16 23.53 10.90
CA ALA A 21 -12.48 22.93 10.86
C ALA A 21 -13.28 23.08 12.18
N GLY A 22 -12.59 23.28 13.30
CA GLY A 22 -13.18 23.51 14.62
C GLY A 22 -13.63 24.94 14.89
N VAL A 23 -13.21 25.92 14.08
CA VAL A 23 -13.40 27.36 14.37
C VAL A 23 -14.85 27.82 14.15
N CYS A 24 -15.44 27.51 12.99
CA CYS A 24 -16.83 27.83 12.69
C CYS A 24 -17.40 26.86 11.64
N ARG A 25 -18.73 26.88 11.43
CA ARG A 25 -19.40 25.96 10.49
C ARG A 25 -18.90 26.14 9.05
N SER A 26 -18.76 27.38 8.59
CA SER A 26 -18.30 27.68 7.23
C SER A 26 -16.88 27.17 6.97
N LEU A 27 -15.96 27.37 7.93
CA LEU A 27 -14.59 26.85 7.83
C LEU A 27 -14.56 25.33 7.90
N ARG A 28 -15.43 24.70 8.70
CA ARG A 28 -15.57 23.24 8.73
C ARG A 28 -15.91 22.66 7.38
N GLU A 29 -16.98 23.14 6.76
CA GLU A 29 -17.46 22.66 5.46
C GLU A 29 -16.36 22.78 4.38
N ARG A 30 -15.52 23.82 4.47
CA ARG A 30 -14.36 24.02 3.57
C ARG A 30 -13.18 23.10 3.89
N CYS A 31 -12.77 23.01 5.16
CA CYS A 31 -11.56 22.29 5.58
C CYS A 31 -11.68 20.77 5.49
N VAL A 32 -12.92 20.24 5.45
CA VAL A 32 -13.20 18.80 5.33
C VAL A 32 -13.43 18.37 3.88
N SER A 33 -13.32 19.31 2.93
CA SER A 33 -13.61 19.04 1.52
C SER A 33 -12.55 18.16 0.89
N ASP A 34 -12.97 17.15 0.12
CA ASP A 34 -12.08 16.12 -0.42
C ASP A 34 -10.95 16.70 -1.27
N TYR A 35 -11.16 17.77 -2.03
CA TYR A 35 -10.11 18.34 -2.89
C TYR A 35 -8.84 18.77 -2.12
N LEU A 36 -8.99 19.29 -0.88
CA LEU A 36 -7.85 19.65 -0.03
C LEU A 36 -7.07 18.40 0.38
N TRP A 37 -7.81 17.36 0.76
CA TRP A 37 -7.24 16.12 1.27
C TRP A 37 -6.68 15.21 0.17
N GLU A 38 -7.23 15.24 -1.05
CA GLU A 38 -6.70 14.54 -2.22
C GLU A 38 -5.26 14.96 -2.52
N ARG A 39 -4.98 16.26 -2.40
CA ARG A 39 -3.62 16.79 -2.57
C ARG A 39 -2.67 16.25 -1.50
N HIS A 40 -3.04 16.31 -0.23
CA HIS A 40 -2.22 15.77 0.87
C HIS A 40 -2.02 14.25 0.75
N MET A 41 -3.08 13.55 0.36
CA MET A 41 -3.06 12.11 0.11
C MET A 41 -2.06 11.78 -0.99
N LYS A 42 -2.14 12.45 -2.14
CA LYS A 42 -1.22 12.24 -3.27
C LYS A 42 0.24 12.56 -2.89
N GLN A 43 0.46 13.61 -2.11
CA GLN A 43 1.80 14.06 -1.74
C GLN A 43 2.50 13.10 -0.77
N LYS A 44 1.81 12.64 0.28
CA LYS A 44 2.40 11.77 1.30
C LYS A 44 2.27 10.29 0.96
N TRP A 45 1.07 9.86 0.58
CA TRP A 45 0.72 8.46 0.46
C TRP A 45 0.78 7.93 -0.97
N GLY A 46 0.73 8.80 -1.98
CA GLY A 46 0.56 8.42 -3.39
C GLY A 46 1.62 7.49 -3.99
N ARG A 47 2.78 7.31 -3.33
CA ARG A 47 3.79 6.30 -3.74
C ARG A 47 3.49 4.89 -3.24
N VAL A 48 2.74 4.76 -2.16
CA VAL A 48 2.55 3.51 -1.40
C VAL A 48 1.12 3.01 -1.49
N ILE A 49 0.14 3.90 -1.63
CA ILE A 49 -1.27 3.52 -1.80
C ILE A 49 -1.63 3.47 -3.29
N GLY A 50 -2.43 2.47 -3.65
CA GLY A 50 -2.97 2.30 -5.00
C GLY A 50 -4.49 2.06 -5.01
N PRO A 51 -5.06 1.76 -6.19
CA PRO A 51 -6.50 1.46 -6.33
C PRO A 51 -6.97 0.32 -5.41
N VAL A 52 -6.12 -0.69 -5.18
CA VAL A 52 -6.39 -1.83 -4.30
C VAL A 52 -6.64 -1.36 -2.86
N ALA A 53 -5.72 -0.54 -2.32
CA ALA A 53 -5.83 0.02 -0.98
C ALA A 53 -7.09 0.89 -0.82
N PHE A 54 -7.47 1.63 -1.86
CA PHE A 54 -8.70 2.42 -1.83
C PHE A 54 -9.97 1.56 -1.77
N ARG A 55 -10.01 0.44 -2.51
CA ARG A 55 -11.13 -0.49 -2.42
C ARG A 55 -11.22 -1.14 -1.05
N GLU A 56 -10.10 -1.58 -0.49
CA GLU A 56 -10.04 -2.12 0.87
C GLU A 56 -10.55 -1.10 1.91
N TRP A 57 -10.20 0.18 1.75
CA TRP A 57 -10.76 1.24 2.59
C TRP A 57 -12.29 1.33 2.48
N LYS A 58 -12.84 1.31 1.27
CA LYS A 58 -14.30 1.31 1.07
C LYS A 58 -14.98 0.11 1.73
N TRP A 59 -14.40 -1.08 1.61
CA TRP A 59 -14.89 -2.30 2.27
C TRP A 59 -14.82 -2.19 3.80
N HIS A 60 -13.72 -1.66 4.34
CA HIS A 60 -13.56 -1.42 5.78
C HIS A 60 -14.61 -0.45 6.33
N VAL A 61 -14.90 0.63 5.61
CA VAL A 61 -15.96 1.59 5.99
C VAL A 61 -17.34 0.95 5.90
N ALA A 62 -17.62 0.18 4.84
CA ALA A 62 -18.91 -0.48 4.64
C ALA A 62 -19.20 -1.56 5.69
N SER A 63 -18.20 -2.37 6.05
CA SER A 63 -18.34 -3.43 7.07
C SER A 63 -18.62 -2.85 8.46
N LYS A 64 -18.05 -1.69 8.79
CA LYS A 64 -18.37 -0.98 10.05
C LYS A 64 -19.78 -0.40 10.07
N ARG A 65 -20.36 -0.08 8.91
CA ARG A 65 -21.76 0.40 8.80
C ARG A 65 -22.76 -0.73 9.04
N SER A 66 -22.48 -1.96 8.61
CA SER A 66 -23.41 -3.10 8.75
C SER A 66 -23.50 -3.67 10.17
N VAL A 67 -22.38 -3.67 10.92
CA VAL A 67 -22.35 -4.13 12.32
C VAL A 67 -23.15 -3.22 13.26
N GLY A 68 -23.35 -1.94 12.89
CA GLY A 68 -24.11 -0.97 13.68
C GLY A 68 -25.64 -1.09 13.59
N SER A 69 -26.19 -1.96 12.74
CA SER A 69 -27.64 -2.03 12.46
C SER A 69 -28.36 -3.23 13.10
N ALA A 70 -27.63 -4.21 13.65
CA ALA A 70 -28.22 -5.41 14.23
C ALA A 70 -27.93 -5.52 15.74
N ARG A 71 -28.71 -4.80 16.56
CA ARG A 71 -29.31 -5.23 17.87
C ARG A 71 -29.69 -4.02 18.72
N HIS A 72 -30.97 -3.98 19.07
CA HIS A 72 -31.47 -3.25 20.23
C HIS A 72 -30.69 -3.66 21.50
N GLY A 73 -30.29 -2.67 22.30
CA GLY A 73 -29.78 -2.89 23.66
C GLY A 73 -28.25 -2.78 23.79
N LYS A 74 -27.79 -1.59 24.21
CA LYS A 74 -26.48 -1.32 24.83
C LYS A 74 -25.26 -1.91 24.09
N GLN A 75 -24.76 -1.17 23.10
CA GLN A 75 -23.33 -0.85 22.88
C GLN A 75 -23.22 0.09 21.67
N ARG A 76 -23.39 1.40 21.91
CA ARG A 76 -23.05 2.45 20.94
C ARG A 76 -21.52 2.58 20.88
N ASN A 77 -20.86 1.63 20.23
CA ASN A 77 -19.44 1.69 19.94
C ASN A 77 -19.24 2.56 18.68
N PHE A 78 -19.50 3.86 18.82
CA PHE A 78 -18.90 4.85 17.92
C PHE A 78 -17.40 4.69 18.05
N MET A 79 -16.66 4.86 16.94
CA MET A 79 -15.21 4.86 16.94
C MET A 79 -14.69 5.59 18.18
N ARG A 80 -14.17 4.83 19.14
CA ARG A 80 -13.15 5.35 20.03
C ARG A 80 -12.00 5.72 19.11
N LEU A 81 -12.01 6.95 18.60
CA LEU A 81 -10.77 7.70 18.42
C LEU A 81 -10.20 7.80 19.83
N VAL A 82 -9.52 6.74 20.26
CA VAL A 82 -8.99 6.63 21.60
C VAL A 82 -7.85 7.64 21.68
N SER A 83 -8.10 8.72 22.43
CA SER A 83 -7.22 9.23 23.47
C SER A 83 -5.98 8.35 23.64
N PHE A 84 -4.78 8.82 23.27
CA PHE A 84 -3.54 8.75 24.06
C PHE A 84 -2.37 9.39 23.27
N SER A 85 -1.80 10.44 23.87
CA SER A 85 -0.38 10.83 23.87
C SER A 85 0.38 11.18 22.57
N TRP A 86 -0.12 12.10 21.73
CA TRP A 86 0.76 12.85 20.79
C TRP A 86 0.20 14.21 20.33
N PRO A 87 0.86 15.08 19.52
CA PRO A 87 0.79 16.54 19.69
C PRO A 87 -0.56 17.17 19.32
N PHE A 88 -1.53 16.36 18.92
CA PHE A 88 -2.95 16.71 18.81
C PHE A 88 -3.66 16.88 20.18
N SER A 89 -2.96 16.69 21.31
CA SER A 89 -3.54 16.90 22.66
C SER A 89 -3.98 18.35 22.94
N TRP A 90 -3.54 19.33 22.13
CA TRP A 90 -3.99 20.73 22.19
C TRP A 90 -5.40 20.93 21.61
N MET A 91 -5.90 20.01 20.76
CA MET A 91 -7.29 20.10 20.22
C MET A 91 -8.37 19.87 21.30
N ARG A 92 -8.01 19.86 22.59
CA ARG A 92 -8.95 20.29 23.64
C ARG A 92 -9.14 21.81 23.55
N VAL A 93 -9.91 22.24 22.57
CA VAL A 93 -10.64 23.51 22.67
C VAL A 93 -11.47 23.40 23.94
N LYS A 94 -11.10 24.21 24.94
CA LYS A 94 -11.72 24.26 26.27
C LYS A 94 -13.12 24.86 26.13
N VAL A 95 -14.06 24.09 25.60
CA VAL A 95 -15.48 24.43 25.50
C VAL A 95 -16.26 23.13 25.71
N ASP A 96 -17.01 23.11 26.81
CA ASP A 96 -17.97 22.10 27.27
C ASP A 96 -18.07 20.79 26.46
N ALA A 97 -17.60 19.73 27.10
CA ALA A 97 -17.34 18.38 26.57
C ALA A 97 -18.52 17.63 25.92
N ASN A 98 -19.69 18.26 25.77
CA ASN A 98 -20.88 17.65 25.17
C ASN A 98 -21.17 18.07 23.72
N ASN A 99 -20.48 19.09 23.18
CA ASN A 99 -20.82 19.65 21.86
C ASN A 99 -19.77 19.53 20.75
N SER A 100 -18.48 19.41 21.07
CA SER A 100 -17.41 19.34 20.06
C SER A 100 -17.27 17.96 19.40
N ILE A 101 -17.48 16.88 20.16
CA ILE A 101 -17.39 15.49 19.66
C ILE A 101 -18.54 15.15 18.69
N LYS A 102 -19.66 15.87 18.78
CA LYS A 102 -20.79 15.74 17.83
C LYS A 102 -20.56 16.47 16.49
N GLN A 103 -19.49 17.25 16.34
CA GLN A 103 -19.30 18.09 15.15
C GLN A 103 -18.68 17.38 13.94
N PHE A 104 -17.93 16.29 14.15
CA PHE A 104 -17.37 15.46 13.06
C PHE A 104 -18.23 14.24 12.72
N SER A 105 -19.27 13.94 13.51
CA SER A 105 -20.15 12.78 13.27
C SER A 105 -21.08 12.92 12.07
N SER A 106 -21.07 14.06 11.37
CA SER A 106 -21.87 14.30 10.16
C SER A 106 -21.09 14.13 8.86
N LEU A 107 -19.79 13.84 8.91
CA LEU A 107 -18.98 13.65 7.72
C LEU A 107 -19.19 12.23 7.17
N PRO A 108 -19.28 12.06 5.84
CA PRO A 108 -19.30 10.73 5.24
C PRO A 108 -18.04 9.98 5.69
N ASN A 109 -18.24 8.82 6.34
CA ASN A 109 -17.14 7.96 6.79
C ASN A 109 -16.22 7.49 5.62
N ASP A 110 -16.62 7.72 4.38
CA ASP A 110 -15.94 7.41 3.12
C ASP A 110 -15.24 8.61 2.46
N SER A 111 -15.15 9.77 3.13
CA SER A 111 -14.38 10.93 2.66
C SER A 111 -12.88 10.67 2.58
N VAL A 112 -12.18 11.43 1.73
CA VAL A 112 -10.71 11.36 1.57
C VAL A 112 -10.00 11.78 2.86
N MET A 113 -10.56 12.75 3.57
CA MET A 113 -10.10 13.13 4.92
C MET A 113 -10.13 11.94 5.88
N ALA A 114 -11.25 11.21 5.95
CA ALA A 114 -11.39 10.08 6.85
C ALA A 114 -10.37 8.98 6.53
N TRP A 115 -10.11 8.73 5.24
CA TRP A 115 -9.08 7.80 4.80
C TRP A 115 -7.68 8.25 5.20
N TYR A 116 -7.35 9.53 4.96
CA TYR A 116 -6.05 10.10 5.31
C TYR A 116 -5.76 9.94 6.81
N LEU A 117 -6.73 10.31 7.65
CA LEU A 117 -6.59 10.19 9.10
C LEU A 117 -6.49 8.73 9.57
N ALA A 118 -7.15 7.80 8.89
CA ALA A 118 -7.04 6.37 9.21
C ALA A 118 -5.63 5.83 8.89
N LEU A 119 -5.03 6.28 7.78
CA LEU A 119 -3.64 5.96 7.41
C LEU A 119 -2.65 6.60 8.40
N GLU A 120 -2.75 7.91 8.65
CA GLU A 120 -1.86 8.64 9.57
C GLU A 120 -1.84 8.07 11.00
N SER A 121 -2.97 7.52 11.43
CA SER A 121 -3.10 6.98 12.80
C SER A 121 -2.71 5.51 12.93
N GLY A 122 -2.37 4.82 11.83
CA GLY A 122 -2.07 3.38 11.84
C GLY A 122 -3.29 2.48 12.04
N ASN A 123 -4.50 3.04 12.10
CA ASN A 123 -5.73 2.32 12.39
C ASN A 123 -6.33 1.58 11.17
N PHE A 124 -5.63 1.61 10.04
CA PHE A 124 -6.03 0.94 8.82
C PHE A 124 -4.84 0.14 8.27
N TRP A 125 -5.07 -1.15 8.08
CA TRP A 125 -4.17 -2.03 7.35
C TRP A 125 -4.55 -1.99 5.88
N PHE A 126 -3.57 -1.89 4.99
CA PHE A 126 -3.82 -1.80 3.57
C PHE A 126 -2.81 -2.58 2.73
N PRO A 127 -3.22 -3.10 1.56
CA PRO A 127 -2.34 -3.85 0.67
C PRO A 127 -1.33 -2.93 -0.01
N ALA A 128 -0.07 -3.32 0.06
CA ALA A 128 1.04 -2.72 -0.67
C ALA A 128 2.17 -3.74 -0.84
N GLN A 129 3.29 -3.31 -1.41
CA GLN A 129 4.45 -4.16 -1.65
C GLN A 129 5.68 -3.65 -0.91
N VAL A 130 6.44 -4.60 -0.36
CA VAL A 130 7.69 -4.34 0.35
C VAL A 130 8.86 -4.86 -0.48
N TYR A 131 9.78 -3.98 -0.86
CA TYR A 131 11.06 -4.34 -1.46
C TYR A 131 11.86 -5.21 -0.48
N ASN A 132 12.40 -6.31 -0.99
CA ASN A 132 13.28 -7.19 -0.23
C ASN A 132 14.58 -6.48 0.13
N ARG A 133 15.17 -6.82 1.28
CA ARG A 133 16.54 -6.44 1.64
C ARG A 133 17.40 -7.69 1.70
N GLU A 134 18.68 -7.52 1.39
CA GLU A 134 19.73 -8.48 1.70
C GLU A 134 19.81 -8.67 3.21
N ASN A 135 19.18 -9.72 3.71
CA ASN A 135 19.62 -10.39 4.93
C ASN A 135 19.47 -11.90 4.69
N GLY A 136 20.39 -12.44 3.89
CA GLY A 136 20.72 -13.88 3.92
C GLY A 136 20.59 -14.67 2.62
N HIS A 137 19.94 -14.16 1.56
CA HIS A 137 19.78 -14.90 0.30
C HIS A 137 19.97 -14.02 -0.94
N VAL A 138 21.16 -14.12 -1.55
CA VAL A 138 21.59 -13.51 -2.82
C VAL A 138 20.58 -13.68 -3.96
N GLY A 139 19.80 -14.75 -3.94
CA GLY A 139 18.90 -15.12 -5.04
C GLY A 139 17.60 -14.31 -5.19
N PHE A 140 17.22 -13.47 -4.22
CA PHE A 140 15.92 -12.77 -4.21
C PHE A 140 16.03 -11.27 -3.94
N MET A 141 17.17 -10.66 -4.20
CA MET A 141 17.42 -9.28 -3.77
C MET A 141 16.62 -8.23 -4.55
N LEU A 142 16.34 -8.51 -5.82
CA LEU A 142 15.50 -7.69 -6.70
C LEU A 142 14.06 -8.21 -6.70
N SER A 143 13.48 -8.38 -5.51
CA SER A 143 12.10 -8.83 -5.36
C SER A 143 11.25 -7.91 -4.49
N CYS A 144 9.94 -7.96 -4.69
CA CYS A 144 8.95 -7.37 -3.81
C CYS A 144 8.04 -8.47 -3.25
N TYR A 145 7.54 -8.26 -2.04
CA TYR A 145 6.52 -9.11 -1.44
C TYR A 145 5.23 -8.33 -1.25
N ASP A 146 4.09 -8.94 -1.59
CA ASP A 146 2.78 -8.43 -1.19
C ASP A 146 2.63 -8.53 0.33
N ALA A 147 2.18 -7.44 0.94
CA ALA A 147 1.95 -7.36 2.38
C ALA A 147 0.77 -6.44 2.71
N GLU A 148 0.16 -6.69 3.86
CA GLU A 148 -0.71 -5.72 4.51
C GLU A 148 0.15 -4.79 5.37
N LEU A 149 0.08 -3.49 5.15
CA LEU A 149 0.86 -2.48 5.86
C LEU A 149 0.02 -1.68 6.83
N SER A 150 0.60 -1.34 7.98
CA SER A 150 0.08 -0.34 8.91
C SER A 150 1.19 0.64 9.27
N TYR A 151 0.87 1.93 9.23
CA TYR A 151 1.81 3.01 9.55
C TYR A 151 1.90 3.21 11.06
N ASP A 152 3.12 3.28 11.58
CA ASP A 152 3.40 3.76 12.92
C ASP A 152 3.89 5.20 12.84
N PRO A 153 3.06 6.19 13.24
CA PRO A 153 3.50 7.57 13.20
C PRO A 153 4.70 7.78 14.13
N HIS A 154 4.83 7.06 15.28
CA HIS A 154 5.82 7.32 16.35
C HIS A 154 7.25 7.22 15.88
N THR A 155 7.45 6.30 14.95
CA THR A 155 8.76 5.98 14.39
C THR A 155 8.87 6.46 12.94
N ASP A 156 7.79 6.97 12.34
CA ASP A 156 7.66 7.22 10.90
C ASP A 156 8.03 5.99 10.05
N THR A 157 7.56 4.81 10.50
CA THR A 157 7.82 3.54 9.83
C THR A 157 6.56 2.70 9.69
N PHE A 158 6.69 1.52 9.09
CA PHE A 158 5.60 0.61 8.83
C PHE A 158 5.81 -0.75 9.49
N GLN A 159 4.67 -1.38 9.80
CA GLN A 159 4.57 -2.79 10.10
C GLN A 159 3.99 -3.49 8.89
N ALA A 160 4.64 -4.54 8.41
CA ALA A 160 4.14 -5.39 7.33
C ALA A 160 3.70 -6.74 7.88
N ARG A 161 2.49 -7.15 7.52
CA ARG A 161 1.98 -8.50 7.74
C ARG A 161 1.95 -9.23 6.42
N TYR A 162 2.81 -10.22 6.28
CA TYR A 162 2.86 -11.04 5.07
C TYR A 162 1.78 -12.12 5.12
N PRO A 163 1.14 -12.44 3.98
CA PRO A 163 0.18 -13.53 3.92
C PRO A 163 0.84 -14.85 4.37
N PRO A 164 0.07 -15.77 4.98
CA PRO A 164 0.61 -17.07 5.37
C PRO A 164 1.02 -17.86 4.12
N HIS A 165 2.23 -18.41 4.11
CA HIS A 165 2.76 -19.18 2.99
C HIS A 165 2.81 -20.67 3.36
N GLY A 166 1.83 -21.44 2.86
CA GLY A 166 1.73 -22.88 3.14
C GLY A 166 1.49 -23.17 4.62
N ARG A 167 2.42 -23.91 5.27
CA ARG A 167 2.35 -24.21 6.71
C ARG A 167 3.01 -23.15 7.61
N ARG A 168 3.61 -22.10 7.02
CA ARG A 168 4.29 -21.06 7.80
C ARG A 168 3.26 -20.09 8.39
N ALA A 169 3.46 -19.74 9.66
CA ALA A 169 2.67 -18.72 10.32
C ALA A 169 2.83 -17.36 9.63
N VAL A 170 1.86 -16.47 9.85
CA VAL A 170 1.93 -15.07 9.43
C VAL A 170 3.20 -14.45 9.99
N SER A 171 4.09 -13.97 9.12
CA SER A 171 5.26 -13.20 9.52
C SER A 171 4.90 -11.71 9.60
N ILE A 172 5.39 -11.05 10.66
CA ILE A 172 5.27 -9.61 10.84
C ILE A 172 6.67 -9.03 10.86
N GLU A 173 6.90 -8.03 10.02
CA GLU A 173 8.12 -7.23 10.00
C GLU A 173 7.79 -5.82 10.48
N HIS A 174 8.66 -5.25 11.33
CA HIS A 174 8.48 -3.93 11.93
C HIS A 174 9.60 -2.99 11.48
N GLY A 175 9.36 -1.68 11.58
CA GLY A 175 10.40 -0.67 11.30
C GLY A 175 10.71 -0.51 9.82
N ILE A 176 9.76 -0.81 8.94
CA ILE A 176 9.96 -0.73 7.49
C ILE A 176 9.90 0.74 7.07
N PRO A 177 10.96 1.30 6.47
CA PRO A 177 10.99 2.69 6.06
C PRO A 177 10.27 2.91 4.71
N TRP A 178 9.89 4.14 4.42
CA TRP A 178 9.14 4.53 3.21
C TRP A 178 9.80 4.11 1.89
N GLU A 179 11.13 4.09 1.83
CA GLU A 179 11.90 3.76 0.63
C GLU A 179 11.76 2.28 0.24
N ARG A 180 11.37 1.44 1.19
CA ARG A 180 11.13 0.00 0.95
C ARG A 180 9.72 -0.31 0.49
N LEU A 181 8.88 0.70 0.28
CA LEU A 181 7.48 0.49 -0.03
C LEU A 181 7.15 0.98 -1.44
N ARG A 182 6.25 0.23 -2.10
CA ARG A 182 5.59 0.69 -3.33
C ARG A 182 4.13 0.26 -3.33
N ALA A 183 3.30 1.04 -4.03
CA ALA A 183 1.97 0.56 -4.40
C ALA A 183 2.08 -0.65 -5.33
N PRO A 184 1.15 -1.62 -5.26
CA PRO A 184 1.12 -2.72 -6.22
C PRO A 184 0.98 -2.16 -7.64
N PRO A 185 1.86 -2.55 -8.59
CA PRO A 185 1.87 -1.98 -9.94
C PRO A 185 0.68 -2.46 -10.78
N VAL A 186 0.09 -3.58 -10.39
CA VAL A 186 -1.07 -4.20 -11.03
C VAL A 186 -2.13 -4.52 -10.00
N ASP A 187 -3.37 -4.54 -10.44
CA ASP A 187 -4.54 -4.85 -9.62
C ASP A 187 -4.82 -6.36 -9.52
N THR A 188 -3.80 -7.18 -9.76
CA THR A 188 -3.91 -8.63 -9.73
C THR A 188 -3.88 -9.09 -8.27
N PRO A 189 -4.88 -9.86 -7.80
CA PRO A 189 -4.83 -10.43 -6.46
C PRO A 189 -3.56 -11.26 -6.24
N PRO A 190 -3.04 -11.37 -5.01
CA PRO A 190 -1.83 -12.16 -4.72
C PRO A 190 -1.93 -13.65 -5.10
N HIS A 191 -3.14 -14.13 -5.40
CA HIS A 191 -3.44 -15.52 -5.72
C HIS A 191 -3.84 -15.74 -7.19
N ASP A 192 -3.77 -14.69 -8.00
CA ASP A 192 -4.08 -14.75 -9.42
C ASP A 192 -2.81 -14.48 -10.22
N LEU A 193 -2.71 -15.15 -11.37
CA LEU A 193 -1.63 -14.93 -12.32
C LEU A 193 -1.90 -13.63 -13.08
N HIS A 194 -0.89 -12.75 -13.14
CA HIS A 194 -0.97 -11.58 -14.00
C HIS A 194 -0.97 -12.00 -15.48
N ILE A 195 -1.96 -11.53 -16.25
CA ILE A 195 -2.04 -11.81 -17.69
C ILE A 195 -1.15 -10.81 -18.42
N SER A 196 -0.02 -11.29 -18.95
CA SER A 196 0.92 -10.46 -19.69
C SER A 196 0.34 -10.00 -21.02
N ASP A 197 0.32 -8.70 -21.25
CA ASP A 197 -0.06 -8.09 -22.53
C ASP A 197 1.14 -7.90 -23.48
N CYS A 198 2.37 -8.01 -22.97
CA CYS A 198 3.59 -7.59 -23.66
C CYS A 198 4.44 -8.72 -24.27
N LEU A 199 4.02 -10.00 -24.17
CA LEU A 199 4.87 -11.15 -24.54
C LEU A 199 5.31 -11.15 -26.01
N ASN A 200 4.42 -10.77 -26.92
CA ASN A 200 4.70 -10.75 -28.35
C ASN A 200 5.66 -9.62 -28.75
N ASP A 201 5.77 -8.59 -27.91
CA ASP A 201 6.55 -7.39 -28.17
C ASP A 201 7.87 -7.35 -27.38
N LEU A 202 8.19 -8.40 -26.62
CA LEU A 202 9.44 -8.51 -25.87
C LEU A 202 10.65 -8.54 -26.81
N ARG A 203 11.60 -7.64 -26.57
CA ARG A 203 12.87 -7.56 -27.30
C ARG A 203 14.05 -7.80 -26.35
N PRO A 204 15.19 -8.29 -26.86
CA PRO A 204 16.42 -8.32 -26.07
C PRO A 204 16.72 -6.94 -25.48
N SER A 205 17.15 -6.91 -24.22
CA SER A 205 17.43 -5.70 -23.42
C SER A 205 16.21 -4.95 -22.85
N ASP A 206 14.98 -5.45 -23.06
CA ASP A 206 13.83 -4.95 -22.32
C ASP A 206 13.97 -5.25 -20.82
N HIS A 207 13.56 -4.31 -19.97
CA HIS A 207 13.49 -4.54 -18.52
C HIS A 207 12.11 -5.09 -18.19
N ILE A 208 12.06 -6.16 -17.40
CA ILE A 208 10.82 -6.86 -17.09
C ILE A 208 10.70 -7.14 -15.59
N GLU A 209 9.47 -7.17 -15.12
CA GLU A 209 9.07 -7.74 -13.83
C GLU A 209 8.43 -9.10 -14.10
N ILE A 210 8.69 -10.08 -13.24
CA ILE A 210 8.03 -11.38 -13.30
C ILE A 210 7.39 -11.67 -11.96
N GLN A 211 6.13 -12.08 -11.99
CA GLN A 211 5.42 -12.55 -10.81
C GLN A 211 5.96 -13.93 -10.41
N TRP A 212 6.34 -14.06 -9.14
CA TRP A 212 6.75 -15.34 -8.54
C TRP A 212 5.69 -15.85 -7.57
N ARG A 213 5.36 -17.15 -7.68
CA ARG A 213 4.32 -17.84 -6.92
C ARG A 213 4.80 -19.25 -6.56
N ARG A 214 4.04 -20.01 -5.77
CA ARG A 214 4.43 -21.37 -5.34
C ARG A 214 3.37 -22.45 -5.65
N ASN A 215 2.55 -22.31 -6.70
CA ASN A 215 1.49 -23.29 -7.03
C ASN A 215 1.31 -23.61 -8.55
N LYS A 216 0.64 -24.73 -8.89
CA LYS A 216 0.67 -25.51 -10.18
C LYS A 216 -0.30 -25.06 -11.33
N GLU A 217 0.05 -25.16 -12.64
CA GLU A 217 -0.10 -26.28 -13.64
C GLU A 217 0.21 -25.88 -15.15
N PHE A 218 0.80 -26.80 -15.97
CA PHE A 218 1.43 -26.76 -17.35
C PHE A 218 0.56 -26.34 -18.60
N PRO A 219 0.98 -26.32 -19.93
CA PRO A 219 2.29 -26.46 -20.66
C PRO A 219 2.63 -25.46 -21.85
N TYR A 220 3.87 -25.57 -22.37
CA TYR A 220 4.56 -25.31 -23.67
C TYR A 220 4.26 -24.14 -24.66
N ASP A 221 5.21 -23.19 -24.71
CA ASP A 221 6.03 -22.75 -25.88
C ASP A 221 7.12 -21.83 -25.32
N THR A 222 8.33 -22.33 -25.10
CA THR A 222 9.27 -21.73 -24.13
C THR A 222 10.04 -20.51 -24.66
N VAL A 223 10.11 -19.46 -23.84
CA VAL A 223 11.08 -18.37 -23.92
C VAL A 223 12.06 -18.52 -22.78
N VAL A 224 13.35 -18.50 -23.08
CA VAL A 224 14.40 -18.42 -22.06
C VAL A 224 14.62 -16.94 -21.73
N LEU A 225 14.44 -16.59 -20.48
CA LEU A 225 14.77 -15.29 -19.93
C LEU A 225 16.09 -15.40 -19.19
N GLU A 226 17.01 -14.49 -19.50
CA GLU A 226 18.31 -14.39 -18.85
C GLU A 226 18.39 -13.10 -18.03
N PHE A 227 18.62 -13.27 -16.73
CA PHE A 227 18.75 -12.23 -15.74
C PHE A 227 20.23 -11.96 -15.48
N ASN A 228 20.79 -11.00 -16.23
CA ASN A 228 22.21 -10.65 -16.17
C ASN A 228 22.66 -10.11 -14.80
N GLN A 229 21.72 -9.79 -13.90
CA GLN A 229 22.02 -9.42 -12.51
C GLN A 229 22.62 -10.56 -11.68
N TYR A 230 22.38 -11.81 -12.07
CA TYR A 230 22.84 -12.97 -11.32
C TYR A 230 24.09 -13.57 -11.94
N THR A 231 24.96 -14.14 -11.11
CA THR A 231 26.17 -14.86 -11.51
C THR A 231 25.83 -16.06 -12.40
N SER A 232 26.78 -16.52 -13.23
CA SER A 232 26.55 -17.61 -14.20
C SER A 232 26.12 -18.94 -13.59
N ASP A 233 26.48 -19.17 -12.34
CA ASP A 233 26.16 -20.35 -11.52
C ASP A 233 24.86 -20.19 -10.73
N SER A 234 24.31 -18.97 -10.65
CA SER A 234 23.03 -18.74 -10.00
C SER A 234 21.90 -19.43 -10.75
N ARG A 235 21.19 -20.28 -10.03
CA ARG A 235 19.96 -20.94 -10.51
C ARG A 235 18.85 -19.96 -10.93
N TRP A 236 18.96 -18.69 -10.53
CA TRP A 236 18.00 -17.62 -10.84
C TRP A 236 18.38 -16.84 -12.09
N ARG A 237 19.56 -17.09 -12.66
CA ARG A 237 20.02 -16.40 -13.87
C ARG A 237 19.20 -16.74 -15.10
N ARG A 238 18.70 -17.97 -15.21
CA ARG A 238 17.90 -18.39 -16.36
C ARG A 238 16.60 -19.01 -15.90
N THR A 239 15.50 -18.58 -16.50
CA THR A 239 14.21 -19.25 -16.36
C THR A 239 13.55 -19.41 -17.73
N SER A 240 12.66 -20.38 -17.83
CA SER A 240 11.86 -20.69 -19.00
C SER A 240 10.42 -20.27 -18.72
N ILE A 241 9.72 -19.66 -19.70
CA ILE A 241 8.30 -19.29 -19.60
C ILE A 241 7.56 -19.61 -20.91
N SER A 242 6.34 -20.16 -20.86
CA SER A 242 5.49 -20.49 -22.01
C SER A 242 4.84 -19.25 -22.63
N ARG A 243 4.86 -19.15 -23.96
CA ARG A 243 4.18 -18.11 -24.77
C ARG A 243 2.76 -18.48 -25.18
N LYS A 244 2.44 -19.77 -25.37
CA LYS A 244 1.16 -20.19 -25.98
C LYS A 244 0.00 -20.16 -25.00
N ASP A 245 0.27 -20.54 -23.76
CA ASP A 245 -0.66 -20.45 -22.66
C ASP A 245 0.04 -19.64 -21.58
N HIS A 246 -0.41 -18.40 -21.32
CA HIS A 246 0.10 -17.55 -20.23
C HIS A 246 -0.15 -18.23 -18.88
N ARG A 247 0.64 -19.24 -18.56
CA ARG A 247 0.55 -20.10 -17.38
C ARG A 247 1.84 -20.00 -16.57
N GLU A 248 1.72 -20.34 -15.31
CA GLU A 248 2.85 -20.41 -14.38
C GLU A 248 3.78 -21.57 -14.76
N GLU A 249 5.08 -21.29 -14.88
CA GLU A 249 6.13 -22.29 -15.10
C GLU A 249 7.03 -22.43 -13.87
N GLY A 250 7.34 -23.65 -13.44
CA GLY A 250 8.26 -23.91 -12.34
C GLY A 250 7.98 -25.22 -11.62
N ASN A 251 8.44 -25.33 -10.38
CA ASN A 251 8.30 -26.55 -9.58
C ASN A 251 8.15 -26.25 -8.08
N GLU A 252 7.83 -27.28 -7.28
CA GLU A 252 7.56 -27.14 -5.85
C GLU A 252 8.79 -26.72 -5.01
N ALA A 253 9.99 -26.98 -5.51
CA ALA A 253 11.25 -26.62 -4.86
C ALA A 253 11.63 -25.15 -5.12
N ASP A 254 11.35 -24.65 -6.32
CA ASP A 254 11.88 -23.37 -6.82
C ASP A 254 10.81 -22.29 -6.92
N GLY A 255 9.56 -22.69 -6.73
CA GLY A 255 8.39 -21.88 -7.05
C GLY A 255 8.12 -21.87 -8.54
N PHE A 256 7.04 -21.17 -8.86
CA PHE A 256 6.51 -20.99 -10.19
C PHE A 256 6.61 -19.50 -10.54
N TYR A 257 6.87 -19.22 -11.81
CA TYR A 257 7.06 -17.89 -12.36
C TYR A 257 6.06 -17.71 -13.49
N GLY A 258 5.50 -16.52 -13.58
CA GLY A 258 4.59 -16.16 -14.66
C GLY A 258 4.30 -14.66 -14.60
N GLY A 259 3.35 -14.18 -15.40
CA GLY A 259 2.94 -12.78 -15.34
C GLY A 259 4.10 -11.80 -15.53
N ILE A 260 4.58 -11.72 -16.76
CA ILE A 260 5.59 -10.76 -17.20
C ILE A 260 4.95 -9.40 -17.45
N ARG A 261 5.61 -8.35 -16.98
CA ARG A 261 5.30 -6.94 -17.27
C ARG A 261 6.57 -6.23 -17.71
N LYS A 262 6.51 -5.35 -18.72
CA LYS A 262 7.61 -4.43 -19.03
C LYS A 262 7.72 -3.33 -17.97
N ILE A 263 8.94 -3.01 -17.57
CA ILE A 263 9.23 -1.93 -16.63
C ILE A 263 10.00 -0.83 -17.36
N GLU A 264 9.49 0.40 -17.35
CA GLU A 264 10.19 1.57 -17.91
C GLU A 264 10.55 2.59 -16.82
N ASN A 265 9.58 2.98 -16.01
CA ASN A 265 9.73 4.11 -15.08
C ASN A 265 10.29 3.75 -13.70
N GLU A 266 10.43 2.46 -13.36
CA GLU A 266 10.89 2.01 -12.03
C GLU A 266 12.35 1.54 -12.03
N ILE A 267 13.02 1.51 -13.19
CA ILE A 267 14.37 0.94 -13.33
C ILE A 267 15.38 1.65 -12.41
N SER A 268 15.28 2.96 -12.26
CA SER A 268 16.16 3.73 -11.38
C SER A 268 16.04 3.34 -9.91
N ILE A 269 14.83 2.99 -9.45
CA ILE A 269 14.58 2.51 -8.08
C ILE A 269 15.29 1.16 -7.90
N TRP A 270 15.09 0.23 -8.83
CA TRP A 270 15.73 -1.08 -8.79
C TRP A 270 17.25 -1.02 -8.86
N LYS A 271 17.80 -0.09 -9.65
CA LYS A 271 19.26 0.17 -9.70
C LYS A 271 19.81 0.72 -8.39
N HIS A 272 19.03 1.51 -7.66
CA HIS A 272 19.45 2.03 -6.34
C HIS A 272 19.40 0.96 -5.25
N LEU A 273 18.49 0.00 -5.38
CA LEU A 273 18.41 -1.17 -4.50
C LEU A 273 19.46 -2.24 -4.82
N TRP A 274 20.26 -2.04 -5.87
CA TRP A 274 21.30 -2.97 -6.27
C TRP A 274 22.44 -2.98 -5.22
N PRO A 275 22.93 -4.16 -4.81
CA PRO A 275 24.06 -4.27 -3.89
C PRO A 275 25.31 -3.59 -4.48
N SER A 276 26.02 -2.82 -3.67
CA SER A 276 27.23 -2.11 -4.14
C SER A 276 28.39 -3.06 -4.49
N GLU A 277 28.33 -4.28 -3.97
CA GLU A 277 29.34 -5.33 -4.14
C GLU A 277 28.72 -6.46 -4.96
N VAL A 278 29.45 -6.93 -5.98
CA VAL A 278 29.06 -8.14 -6.70
C VAL A 278 29.17 -9.28 -5.69
N LEU A 279 28.06 -9.98 -5.47
CA LEU A 279 28.05 -11.18 -4.65
C LEU A 279 28.81 -12.25 -5.43
N ASP A 280 30.07 -12.43 -5.07
CA ASP A 280 30.93 -13.55 -5.50
C ASP A 280 30.38 -14.89 -4.98
#